data_AF-A0A533RPC0-F1
#
_entry.id   AF-A0A533RPC0-F1
#
_cell.length_a   1.000
_cell.length_b   1.000
_cell.length_c   1.000
_cell.angle_alpha   90.00
_cell.angle_beta   90.00
_cell.angle_gamma   90.00
#
_symmetry.space_group_name_H-M   'P 1'
#
loop_
_entity.id
_entity.type
_entity.pdbx_description
1 polymer ?
#
loop_
_entity_poly.entity_id
_entity_poly.type
_entity_poly.pdbx_seq_one_letter_code
_entity_poly.pdbx_strand_id
1 'polypeptide(L)'
;MDRHTREQIELAGAMLAAAVAMYAIRWWLFPGAANHAEMWRFLVGDIAFLFVQVLLVTLFIDRLMRTREREAMLQKLNMVIGAFYSQIGTRLMGRIASWDDGFDQIRQAVLIQPSWGDAEYSAAKKALRTYSYKVTAEECDLAQLH
;
A
#
# COMPACT_ATOMS: atom_id res chain seq x y z
N MET A 1 -18.66 21.75 18.99
CA MET A 1 -19.09 20.56 18.22
C MET A 1 -19.00 20.95 16.76
N ASP A 2 -18.11 20.30 15.99
CA ASP A 2 -17.86 20.71 14.61
C ASP A 2 -19.12 20.57 13.76
N ARG A 3 -19.28 21.47 12.78
CA ARG A 3 -20.44 21.51 11.88
C ARG A 3 -20.70 20.16 11.21
N HIS A 4 -19.63 19.44 10.84
CA HIS A 4 -19.71 18.08 10.30
C HIS A 4 -20.20 17.02 11.29
N THR A 5 -19.83 17.13 12.57
CA THR A 5 -20.32 16.20 13.61
C THR A 5 -21.82 16.39 13.84
N ARG A 6 -22.31 17.63 13.78
CA ARG A 6 -23.74 17.94 13.90
C ARG A 6 -24.55 17.39 12.72
N GLU A 7 -24.07 17.57 11.49
CA GLU A 7 -24.71 17.02 10.28
C GLU A 7 -24.77 15.48 10.30
N GLN A 8 -23.71 14.82 10.79
CA GLN A 8 -23.70 13.36 10.96
C GLN A 8 -24.71 12.87 11.99
N ILE A 9 -24.86 13.58 13.11
CA ILE A 9 -25.83 13.23 14.15
C ILE A 9 -27.27 13.45 13.66
N GLU A 10 -27.53 14.52 12.91
CA GLU A 10 -28.84 14.80 12.34
C GLU A 10 -29.24 13.72 11.32
N LEU A 11 -28.32 13.31 10.44
CA LEU A 11 -28.56 12.21 9.49
C LEU A 11 -28.77 10.87 10.20
N ALA A 12 -27.93 10.53 11.20
CA ALA A 12 -28.09 9.31 11.98
C ALA A 12 -29.44 9.27 12.71
N GLY A 13 -29.85 10.40 13.29
CA GLY A 13 -31.15 10.57 13.92
C GLY A 13 -32.30 10.40 12.93
N ALA A 14 -32.21 10.98 11.74
CA ALA A 14 -33.21 10.84 10.69
C ALA A 14 -33.34 9.39 10.21
N MET A 15 -32.22 8.67 10.05
CA MET A 15 -32.23 7.25 9.68
C MET A 15 -32.85 6.37 10.78
N LEU A 16 -32.53 6.63 12.05
CA LEU A 16 -33.16 5.96 13.19
C LEU A 16 -34.67 6.23 13.22
N ALA A 17 -35.08 7.48 13.03
CA ALA A 17 -36.50 7.85 12.97
C ALA A 17 -37.23 7.14 11.84
N ALA A 18 -36.63 7.08 10.64
CA ALA A 18 -37.18 6.35 9.50
C ALA A 18 -37.29 4.85 9.77
N ALA A 19 -36.29 4.23 10.41
CA ALA A 19 -36.34 2.81 10.78
C ALA A 19 -37.49 2.54 11.77
N VAL A 20 -37.61 3.35 12.82
CA VAL A 20 -38.71 3.24 13.80
C VAL A 20 -40.06 3.44 13.13
N ALA A 21 -40.19 4.43 12.24
CA ALA A 21 -41.41 4.69 11.49
C ALA A 21 -41.80 3.49 10.61
N MET A 22 -40.84 2.89 9.90
CA MET A 22 -41.08 1.69 9.09
C MET A 22 -41.55 0.50 9.93
N TYR A 23 -40.96 0.29 11.11
CA TYR A 23 -41.42 -0.74 12.06
C TYR A 23 -42.84 -0.45 12.57
N ALA A 24 -43.13 0.81 12.89
CA ALA A 24 -44.47 1.23 13.34
C ALA A 24 -45.53 1.07 12.24
N ILE A 25 -45.20 1.41 10.99
CA ILE A 25 -46.06 1.20 9.82
C ILE A 25 -46.35 -0.30 9.63
N ARG A 26 -45.33 -1.16 9.73
CA ARG A 26 -45.49 -2.61 9.65
C ARG A 26 -46.44 -3.14 10.74
N TRP A 27 -46.30 -2.62 11.96
CA TRP A 27 -47.17 -2.99 13.08
C TRP A 27 -48.64 -2.63 12.82
N TRP A 28 -48.89 -1.44 12.27
CA TRP A 28 -50.24 -0.96 11.95
C TRP A 28 -50.86 -1.64 10.72
N LEU A 29 -50.08 -1.96 9.68
CA LEU A 29 -50.58 -2.56 8.45
C LEU A 29 -51.02 -4.03 8.62
N PHE A 30 -50.45 -4.76 9.58
CA PHE A 30 -50.70 -6.20 9.78
C PHE A 30 -51.10 -6.56 11.22
N PRO A 31 -52.26 -6.11 11.72
CA PRO A 31 -52.71 -6.42 13.06
C PRO A 31 -53.02 -7.92 13.21
N GLY A 32 -52.27 -8.62 14.08
CA GLY A 32 -52.49 -10.04 14.40
C GLY A 32 -51.32 -10.68 15.15
N ALA A 33 -51.62 -11.44 16.22
CA ALA A 33 -50.62 -12.04 17.11
C ALA A 33 -49.61 -12.98 16.41
N ALA A 34 -50.01 -13.63 15.31
CA ALA A 34 -49.12 -14.46 14.50
C ALA A 34 -48.00 -13.65 13.82
N ASN A 35 -48.31 -12.44 13.33
CA ASN A 35 -47.34 -11.57 12.67
C ASN A 35 -46.35 -10.93 13.66
N HIS A 36 -46.75 -10.82 14.93
CA HIS A 36 -45.89 -10.32 16.01
C HIS A 36 -44.82 -11.36 16.38
N ALA A 37 -45.18 -12.65 16.37
CA ALA A 37 -44.23 -13.74 16.58
C ALA A 37 -43.22 -13.86 15.43
N GLU A 38 -43.64 -13.59 14.18
CA GLU A 38 -42.71 -13.54 13.04
C GLU A 38 -41.70 -12.39 13.16
N MET A 39 -42.13 -11.22 13.66
CA MET A 39 -41.23 -10.09 13.90
C MET A 39 -40.08 -10.47 14.84
N TRP A 40 -40.37 -11.18 15.93
CA TRP A 40 -39.33 -11.62 16.87
C TRP A 40 -38.35 -12.62 16.24
N ARG A 41 -38.85 -13.52 15.38
CA ARG A 41 -38.02 -14.49 14.66
C ARG A 41 -37.06 -13.80 13.68
N PHE A 42 -37.54 -12.83 12.91
CA PHE A 42 -36.69 -12.05 12.00
C PHE A 42 -35.69 -11.18 12.74
N LEU A 43 -36.10 -10.51 13.82
CA LEU A 43 -35.21 -9.67 14.62
C LEU A 43 -34.04 -10.48 15.20
N VAL A 44 -34.32 -11.67 15.76
CA VAL A 44 -33.28 -12.57 16.26
C VAL A 44 -32.36 -13.05 15.12
N GLY A 45 -32.92 -13.33 13.94
CA GLY A 45 -32.15 -13.68 12.75
C GLY A 45 -31.22 -12.57 12.28
N ASP A 46 -31.71 -11.33 12.21
CA ASP A 46 -30.93 -10.16 11.81
C ASP A 46 -29.80 -9.88 12.80
N ILE A 47 -30.06 -9.99 14.10
CA ILE A 47 -29.03 -9.85 15.15
C ILE A 47 -27.99 -10.96 15.03
N ALA A 48 -28.40 -12.21 14.77
CA ALA A 48 -27.46 -13.31 14.59
C ALA A 48 -26.57 -13.10 13.34
N PHE A 49 -27.15 -12.62 12.24
CA PHE A 49 -26.42 -12.32 11.01
C PHE A 49 -25.45 -11.15 11.17
N LEU A 50 -25.80 -10.14 11.99
CA LEU A 50 -24.94 -8.99 12.29
C LEU A 50 -23.54 -9.42 12.75
N PHE A 51 -23.43 -10.47 13.58
CA PHE A 51 -22.13 -10.97 14.04
C PHE A 51 -21.25 -11.45 12.87
N VAL A 52 -21.83 -12.20 11.94
CA VAL A 52 -21.13 -12.67 10.73
C VAL A 52 -20.78 -11.49 9.82
N GLN A 53 -21.71 -10.54 9.66
CA GLN A 53 -21.52 -9.35 8.85
C GLN A 53 -20.36 -8.48 9.36
N VAL A 54 -20.33 -8.17 10.66
CA VAL A 54 -19.26 -7.37 11.26
C VAL A 54 -17.93 -8.10 11.11
N LEU A 55 -17.87 -9.40 11.39
CA LEU A 55 -16.67 -10.21 11.18
C LEU A 55 -16.17 -10.10 9.73
N LEU A 56 -17.05 -10.29 8.74
CA LEU A 56 -16.70 -10.26 7.32
C LEU A 56 -16.19 -8.87 6.91
N VAL A 57 -16.91 -7.81 7.28
CA VAL A 57 -16.55 -6.43 6.94
C VAL A 57 -15.22 -6.06 7.59
N THR A 58 -15.01 -6.40 8.87
CA THR A 58 -13.76 -6.14 9.58
C THR A 58 -12.59 -6.87 8.92
N LEU A 59 -12.73 -8.16 8.59
CA LEU A 59 -11.68 -8.91 7.90
C LEU A 59 -11.36 -8.33 6.52
N PHE A 60 -12.38 -7.89 5.78
CA PHE A 60 -12.19 -7.26 4.47
C PHE A 60 -11.45 -5.93 4.59
N ILE A 61 -11.85 -5.07 5.54
CA ILE A 61 -11.20 -3.78 5.80
C ILE A 61 -9.76 -3.98 6.29
N ASP A 62 -9.52 -4.89 7.23
CA ASP A 62 -8.16 -5.19 7.72
C ASP A 62 -7.24 -5.60 6.57
N ARG A 63 -7.71 -6.48 5.67
CA ARG A 63 -6.94 -6.89 4.49
C ARG A 63 -6.65 -5.72 3.53
N LEU A 64 -7.63 -4.84 3.32
CA LEU A 64 -7.46 -3.65 2.49
C LEU A 64 -6.43 -2.69 3.11
N MET A 65 -6.51 -2.46 4.42
CA MET A 65 -5.58 -1.60 5.16
C MET A 65 -4.16 -2.15 5.11
N ARG A 66 -3.96 -3.44 5.37
CA ARG A 66 -2.63 -4.09 5.27
C ARG A 66 -2.00 -3.93 3.90
N THR A 67 -2.79 -4.02 2.83
CA THR A 67 -2.29 -3.82 1.46
C THR A 67 -1.78 -2.39 1.27
N ARG A 68 -2.56 -1.39 1.70
CA ARG A 68 -2.18 0.03 1.62
C ARG A 68 -0.97 0.37 2.48
N GLU A 69 -0.88 -0.18 3.69
CA GLU A 69 0.27 -0.01 4.57
C GLU A 69 1.55 -0.57 3.95
N ARG A 70 1.46 -1.76 3.33
CA ARG A 70 2.60 -2.38 2.63
C ARG A 70 3.06 -1.53 1.45
N GLU A 71 2.15 -1.03 0.64
CA GLU A 71 2.47 -0.14 -0.48
C GLU A 71 3.13 1.16 -0.01
N ALA A 72 2.58 1.79 1.04
CA ALA A 72 3.16 2.99 1.63
C ALA A 72 4.56 2.73 2.22
N MET A 73 4.78 1.58 2.86
CA MET A 73 6.09 1.17 3.36
C MET A 73 7.08 1.00 2.21
N LEU A 74 6.69 0.32 1.13
CA LEU A 74 7.54 0.14 -0.06
C LEU A 74 7.91 1.49 -0.69
N GLN A 75 6.96 2.43 -0.78
CA GLN A 75 7.23 3.76 -1.29
C GLN A 75 8.24 4.53 -0.41
N LYS A 76 8.10 4.44 0.92
CA LYS A 76 9.06 5.03 1.86
C LYS A 76 10.46 4.40 1.74
N LEU A 77 10.53 3.08 1.59
CA LEU A 77 11.80 2.39 1.34
C LEU A 77 12.44 2.87 0.03
N ASN A 78 11.67 3.00 -1.05
CA ASN A 78 12.15 3.53 -2.31
C ASN A 78 12.67 4.98 -2.17
N MET A 79 12.05 5.80 -1.32
CA MET A 79 12.56 7.14 -1.00
C MET A 79 13.91 7.09 -0.29
N VAL A 80 14.07 6.21 0.70
CA VAL A 80 15.35 6.03 1.41
C VAL A 80 16.44 5.54 0.47
N ILE A 81 16.13 4.57 -0.40
CA ILE A 81 17.06 4.07 -1.42
C ILE A 81 17.45 5.20 -2.39
N GLY A 82 16.48 6.00 -2.84
CA GLY A 82 16.75 7.17 -3.68
C GLY A 82 17.67 8.18 -3.01
N ALA A 83 17.41 8.50 -1.74
CA ALA A 83 18.26 9.40 -0.94
C ALA A 83 19.68 8.83 -0.76
N PHE A 84 19.81 7.53 -0.47
CA PHE A 84 21.11 6.86 -0.34
C PHE A 84 21.94 7.01 -1.62
N TYR A 85 21.36 6.70 -2.80
CA TYR A 85 22.09 6.82 -4.07
C TYR A 85 22.39 8.28 -4.42
N SER A 86 21.45 9.21 -4.16
CA SER A 86 21.67 10.63 -4.40
C SER A 86 22.79 11.23 -3.56
N GLN A 87 22.96 10.79 -2.31
CA GLN A 87 23.98 11.35 -1.41
C GLN A 87 25.33 10.64 -1.48
N ILE A 88 25.34 9.31 -1.36
CA ILE A 88 26.56 8.51 -1.16
C ILE A 88 26.70 7.46 -2.26
N GLY A 89 25.64 6.73 -2.57
CA GLY A 89 25.71 5.53 -3.41
C GLY A 89 26.26 5.79 -4.82
N THR A 90 25.84 6.86 -5.49
CA THR A 90 26.37 7.19 -6.83
C THR A 90 27.85 7.57 -6.79
N ARG A 91 28.30 8.29 -5.76
CA ARG A 91 29.72 8.65 -5.59
C ARG A 91 30.57 7.43 -5.29
N LEU A 92 30.09 6.55 -4.41
CA LEU A 92 30.75 5.30 -4.05
C LEU A 92 30.87 4.37 -5.26
N MET A 93 29.78 4.22 -6.04
CA MET A 93 29.78 3.44 -7.27
C MET A 93 30.76 4.00 -8.30
N GLY A 94 30.81 5.33 -8.47
CA GLY A 94 31.79 5.97 -9.35
C GLY A 94 33.23 5.72 -8.91
N ARG A 95 33.50 5.73 -7.60
CA ARG A 95 34.83 5.45 -7.04
C ARG A 95 35.25 4.00 -7.27
N ILE A 96 34.35 3.05 -7.00
CA ILE A 96 34.61 1.63 -7.24
C ILE A 96 34.82 1.37 -8.74
N ALA A 97 34.02 1.99 -9.61
CA ALA A 97 34.20 1.88 -11.05
C ALA A 97 35.52 2.49 -11.55
N SER A 98 36.05 3.52 -10.87
CA SER A 98 37.35 4.11 -11.22
C SER A 98 38.57 3.23 -10.86
N TRP A 99 38.39 2.21 -10.03
CA TRP A 99 39.43 1.23 -9.70
C TRP A 99 39.44 0.01 -10.63
N ASP A 100 38.59 0.01 -11.66
CA ASP A 100 38.54 -1.04 -12.66
C ASP A 100 39.11 -0.54 -13.99
N ASP A 101 40.34 -0.96 -14.29
CA ASP A 101 41.09 -0.57 -15.50
C ASP A 101 40.36 -0.93 -16.80
N GLY A 102 39.40 -1.86 -16.78
CA GLY A 102 38.62 -2.26 -17.95
C GLY A 102 37.28 -1.53 -18.10
N PHE A 103 36.87 -0.70 -17.14
CA PHE A 103 35.51 -0.16 -17.05
C PHE A 103 35.13 0.70 -18.27
N ASP A 104 36.10 1.37 -18.89
CA ASP A 104 35.88 2.17 -20.10
C ASP A 104 35.28 1.36 -21.27
N GLN A 105 35.54 0.06 -21.33
CA GLN A 105 35.00 -0.81 -22.39
C GLN A 105 33.48 -1.04 -22.26
N ILE A 106 32.95 -0.97 -21.03
CA ILE A 106 31.52 -1.18 -20.76
C ILE A 106 30.78 0.10 -20.41
N ARG A 107 31.50 1.21 -20.21
CA ARG A 107 30.96 2.49 -19.75
C ARG A 107 29.75 2.96 -20.56
N GLN A 108 29.83 2.88 -21.89
CA GLN A 108 28.71 3.27 -22.76
C GLN A 108 27.49 2.35 -22.66
N ALA A 109 27.70 1.06 -22.39
CA ALA A 109 26.63 0.08 -22.26
C ALA A 109 25.90 0.16 -20.89
N VAL A 110 26.50 0.85 -19.91
CA VAL A 110 25.99 0.94 -18.52
C VAL A 110 25.59 2.38 -18.15
N LEU A 111 25.76 3.34 -19.06
CA LEU A 111 25.39 4.73 -18.84
C LEU A 111 23.87 4.91 -18.95
N ILE A 112 23.21 4.94 -17.79
CA ILE A 112 21.75 5.04 -17.71
C ILE A 112 21.28 6.35 -18.35
N GLN A 113 20.38 6.25 -19.33
CA GLN A 113 19.73 7.40 -19.96
C GLN A 113 18.23 7.45 -19.63
N PRO A 114 17.60 8.63 -19.61
CA PRO A 114 16.17 8.78 -19.34
C PRO A 114 15.26 8.03 -20.34
N SER A 115 15.78 7.68 -21.52
CA SER A 115 15.09 6.95 -22.58
C SER A 115 15.10 5.42 -22.39
N TRP A 116 15.81 4.89 -21.39
CA TRP A 116 15.92 3.45 -21.19
C TRP A 116 14.59 2.84 -20.72
N GLY A 117 14.13 1.82 -21.43
CA GLY A 117 13.07 0.92 -21.00
C GLY A 117 13.62 -0.42 -20.51
N ASP A 118 12.72 -1.39 -20.31
CA ASP A 118 13.07 -2.71 -19.79
C ASP A 118 14.08 -3.46 -20.67
N ALA A 119 14.06 -3.24 -21.98
CA ALA A 119 14.94 -3.90 -22.94
C ALA A 119 16.40 -3.44 -22.78
N GLU A 120 16.62 -2.12 -22.67
CA GLU A 120 17.93 -1.51 -22.48
C GLU A 120 18.54 -1.91 -21.12
N TYR A 121 17.72 -1.92 -20.06
CA TYR A 121 18.14 -2.40 -18.74
C TYR A 121 18.56 -3.88 -18.76
N SER A 122 17.80 -4.72 -19.47
CA SER A 122 18.14 -6.14 -19.61
C SER A 122 19.44 -6.35 -20.39
N ALA A 123 19.66 -5.56 -21.45
CA ALA A 123 20.90 -5.58 -22.22
C ALA A 123 22.12 -5.14 -21.38
N ALA A 124 22.01 -4.04 -20.63
CA ALA A 124 23.05 -3.58 -19.72
C ALA A 124 23.37 -4.61 -18.63
N LYS A 125 22.35 -5.26 -18.06
CA LYS A 125 22.53 -6.34 -17.07
C LYS A 125 23.28 -7.54 -17.65
N LYS A 126 22.99 -7.89 -18.91
CA LYS A 126 23.68 -8.99 -19.61
C LYS A 126 25.14 -8.63 -19.89
N ALA A 127 25.42 -7.40 -20.30
CA ALA A 127 26.77 -6.89 -20.49
C ALA A 127 27.58 -6.95 -19.18
N LEU A 128 27.02 -6.47 -18.07
CA LEU A 128 27.64 -6.53 -16.74
C LEU A 128 27.93 -7.95 -16.25
N ARG A 129 27.04 -8.91 -16.52
CA ARG A 129 27.24 -10.33 -16.13
C ARG A 129 28.36 -11.03 -16.89
N THR A 130 28.67 -10.55 -18.10
CA THR A 130 29.65 -11.17 -18.99
C THR A 130 31.02 -10.50 -18.88
N TYR A 131 31.07 -9.34 -18.25
CA TYR A 131 32.27 -8.56 -18.02
C TYR A 131 33.06 -9.09 -16.82
N SER A 132 34.35 -9.31 -17.01
CA SER A 132 35.28 -9.76 -15.96
C SER A 132 35.93 -8.53 -15.31
N TYR A 133 35.50 -8.19 -14.09
CA TYR A 133 36.08 -7.07 -13.36
C TYR A 133 37.50 -7.40 -12.87
N LYS A 134 38.40 -6.41 -12.88
CA LYS A 134 39.70 -6.48 -12.20
C LYS A 134 39.80 -5.28 -11.26
N VAL A 135 39.53 -5.53 -9.98
CA VAL A 135 39.72 -4.52 -8.92
C VAL A 135 40.92 -4.94 -8.09
N THR A 136 41.96 -4.12 -8.08
CA THR A 136 43.17 -4.37 -7.29
C THR A 136 42.98 -3.74 -5.91
N ALA A 137 42.89 -4.57 -4.86
CA ALA A 137 42.53 -4.13 -3.51
C ALA A 137 43.54 -3.17 -2.84
N GLU A 138 44.73 -2.99 -3.42
CA GLU A 138 45.77 -2.07 -2.92
C GLU A 138 45.39 -0.58 -3.08
N GLU A 139 44.43 -0.24 -3.95
CA GLU A 139 43.96 1.14 -4.20
C GLU A 139 42.67 1.51 -3.46
N CYS A 140 42.08 0.55 -2.74
CA CYS A 140 40.82 0.72 -2.01
C CYS A 140 41.03 1.44 -0.66
N ASP A 141 41.37 2.73 -0.67
CA ASP A 141 41.35 3.54 0.55
C ASP A 141 39.94 4.05 0.85
N LEU A 142 39.20 3.28 1.65
CA LEU A 142 37.85 3.60 2.13
C LEU A 142 37.84 4.72 3.19
N ALA A 143 39.01 5.16 3.69
CA ALA A 143 39.10 6.19 4.73
C ALA A 143 38.79 7.62 4.23
N GLN A 144 38.69 7.84 2.91
CA GLN A 144 38.36 9.14 2.32
C GLN A 144 36.86 9.43 2.19
N LEU A 145 35.98 8.53 2.67
CA LEU A 145 34.53 8.75 2.69
C LEU A 145 34.15 9.56 3.95
N HIS A 146 34.22 10.89 3.86
CA HIS A 146 33.74 11.82 4.87
C HIS A 146 32.47 12.52 4.40
#